data_AF-A0AAV9A8J1-F1
#
_entry.id   AF-A0AAV9A8J1-F1
#
_cell.length_a   1.000
_cell.length_b   1.000
_cell.length_c   1.000
_cell.angle_alpha   90.00
_cell.angle_beta   90.00
_cell.angle_gamma   90.00
#
_symmetry.space_group_name_H-M   'P 1'
#
loop_
_entity.id
_entity.type
_entity.pdbx_description
1 polymer ?
#
loop_
_entity_poly.entity_id
_entity_poly.type
_entity_poly.pdbx_seq_one_letter_code
_entity_poly.pdbx_strand_id
1 'polypeptide(L)'
;MYSVSPLPLLFFAALPVAKTVQSLFGPFVEIIKALNLPNWLVHWGHPGNMAVVLFAMGGYGTYLGFRIRFSDDVEEKAMAKDLHPKLLAGMFFFFALGATGGVTSLLTSDKPIFESPHAVTGLVGLSLLTIQTVLPALFEGNPGLRNIHGLLGSGIMALFLVHAALGLQLGLSY
;
A
#
# COMPACT_ATOMS: atom_id res chain seq x y z
N MET A 1 6.30 -18.47 -22.31
CA MET A 1 5.11 -17.74 -21.81
C MET A 1 4.50 -18.58 -20.71
N TYR A 2 4.65 -18.17 -19.45
CA TYR A 2 4.07 -18.90 -18.31
C TYR A 2 2.59 -18.52 -18.21
N SER A 3 1.71 -19.48 -18.52
CA SER A 3 0.26 -19.35 -18.35
C SER A 3 -0.05 -19.46 -16.85
N VAL A 4 -0.40 -18.33 -16.23
CA VAL A 4 -0.93 -18.32 -14.87
C VAL A 4 -2.39 -18.73 -14.97
N SER A 5 -2.71 -19.94 -14.51
CA SER A 5 -4.08 -20.46 -14.54
C SER A 5 -5.02 -19.53 -13.76
N PRO A 6 -6.17 -19.09 -14.30
CA PRO A 6 -7.12 -18.20 -13.62
C PRO A 6 -7.96 -18.91 -12.54
N LEU A 7 -7.78 -20.22 -12.35
CA LEU A 7 -8.58 -21.02 -11.42
C LEU A 7 -8.58 -20.54 -9.95
N PRO A 8 -7.49 -19.98 -9.37
CA PRO A 8 -7.55 -19.45 -8.01
C PRO A 8 -8.42 -18.19 -7.90
N LEU A 9 -8.53 -17.39 -8.97
CA LEU A 9 -9.16 -16.07 -8.97
C LEU A 9 -10.69 -16.15 -9.03
N LEU A 10 -11.24 -17.13 -9.76
CA LEU A 10 -12.69 -17.35 -9.88
C LEU A 10 -13.35 -17.71 -8.54
N PHE A 11 -12.62 -18.35 -7.62
CA PHE A 11 -13.16 -18.75 -6.32
C PHE A 11 -13.36 -17.56 -5.37
N PHE A 12 -12.52 -16.51 -5.47
CA PHE A 12 -12.64 -15.30 -4.65
C PHE A 12 -13.74 -14.35 -5.15
N ALA A 13 -14.01 -14.31 -6.47
CA ALA A 13 -15.06 -13.48 -7.06
C ALA A 13 -16.49 -13.89 -6.64
N ALA A 14 -16.71 -15.17 -6.32
CA ALA A 14 -18.00 -15.70 -5.87
C ALA A 14 -18.24 -15.55 -4.36
N LEU A 15 -17.29 -15.01 -3.59
CA LEU A 15 -17.39 -14.94 -2.13
C LEU A 15 -18.32 -13.81 -1.67
N PRO A 16 -19.01 -14.00 -0.52
CA PRO A 16 -19.76 -12.94 0.18
C PRO A 16 -18.96 -11.64 0.35
N VAL A 17 -17.63 -11.74 0.39
CA VAL A 17 -16.68 -10.63 0.59
C VAL A 17 -16.80 -9.56 -0.49
N ALA A 18 -16.95 -9.91 -1.78
CA ALA A 18 -17.03 -8.91 -2.84
C ALA A 18 -18.27 -8.01 -2.71
N LYS A 19 -19.42 -8.63 -2.42
CA LYS A 19 -20.68 -7.91 -2.14
C LYS A 19 -20.59 -7.08 -0.86
N THR A 20 -19.92 -7.60 0.18
CA THR A 20 -19.69 -6.84 1.42
C THR A 20 -18.84 -5.61 1.16
N VAL A 21 -17.74 -5.72 0.40
CA VAL A 21 -16.89 -4.57 0.06
C VAL A 21 -17.68 -3.55 -0.76
N GLN A 22 -18.45 -3.97 -1.75
CA GLN A 22 -19.27 -3.06 -2.55
C GLN A 22 -20.31 -2.32 -1.68
N SER A 23 -20.96 -3.02 -0.74
CA SER A 23 -21.92 -2.42 0.20
C SER A 23 -21.25 -1.41 1.15
N LEU A 24 -20.09 -1.76 1.72
CA LEU A 24 -19.35 -0.88 2.64
C LEU A 24 -18.84 0.39 1.95
N PHE A 25 -18.45 0.29 0.69
CA PHE A 25 -17.89 1.41 -0.08
C PHE A 25 -18.92 2.20 -0.87
N GLY A 26 -20.14 1.67 -1.05
CA GLY A 26 -21.24 2.33 -1.77
C GLY A 26 -21.48 3.78 -1.35
N PRO A 27 -21.58 4.11 -0.05
CA PRO A 27 -21.77 5.49 0.39
C PRO A 27 -20.66 6.45 -0.06
N PHE A 28 -19.40 5.98 -0.11
CA PHE A 28 -18.28 6.80 -0.59
C PHE A 28 -18.33 7.02 -2.10
N VAL A 29 -18.72 6.01 -2.87
CA VAL A 29 -18.93 6.12 -4.32
C VAL A 29 -20.00 7.17 -4.62
N GLU A 30 -21.12 7.15 -3.90
CA GLU A 30 -22.20 8.13 -4.11
C GLU A 30 -21.78 9.55 -3.75
N ILE A 31 -20.96 9.74 -2.69
CA ILE A 31 -20.38 11.05 -2.36
C ILE A 31 -19.50 11.56 -3.51
N ILE A 32 -18.58 10.73 -4.03
CA ILE A 32 -17.68 11.15 -5.11
C ILE A 32 -18.46 11.49 -6.39
N LYS A 33 -19.49 10.70 -6.74
CA LYS A 33 -20.38 11.00 -7.87
C LYS A 33 -21.13 12.32 -7.67
N ALA A 34 -21.63 12.59 -6.46
CA ALA A 34 -22.35 13.82 -6.14
C ALA A 34 -21.49 15.08 -6.21
N LEU A 35 -20.18 14.96 -5.94
CA LEU A 35 -19.24 16.08 -6.04
C LEU A 35 -18.97 16.52 -7.49
N ASN A 36 -19.38 15.73 -8.50
CA ASN A 36 -19.22 16.01 -9.93
C ASN A 36 -17.78 16.45 -10.29
N LEU A 37 -16.80 15.76 -9.73
CA LEU A 37 -15.39 16.06 -9.92
C LEU A 37 -14.96 15.79 -11.38
N PRO A 38 -13.98 16.53 -11.92
CA PRO A 38 -13.43 16.24 -13.25
C PRO A 38 -12.91 14.79 -13.34
N ASN A 39 -13.22 14.10 -14.44
CA ASN A 39 -12.83 12.69 -14.63
C ASN A 39 -11.34 12.44 -14.43
N TRP A 40 -10.48 13.35 -14.90
CA TRP A 40 -9.03 13.22 -14.72
C TRP A 40 -8.62 13.18 -13.25
N LEU A 41 -9.32 13.90 -12.37
CA LEU A 41 -9.03 13.95 -10.93
C LEU A 41 -9.50 12.68 -10.24
N VAL A 42 -10.67 12.15 -10.61
CA VAL A 42 -11.17 10.86 -10.10
C VAL A 42 -10.23 9.72 -10.49
N HIS A 43 -9.74 9.75 -11.75
CA HIS A 43 -8.88 8.71 -12.30
C HIS A 43 -7.44 8.75 -11.78
N TRP A 44 -6.84 9.95 -11.71
CA TRP A 44 -5.43 10.11 -11.36
C TRP A 44 -5.19 10.55 -9.91
N GLY A 45 -6.23 10.90 -9.14
CA GLY A 45 -6.10 11.36 -7.76
C GLY A 45 -5.46 10.32 -6.84
N HIS A 46 -5.90 9.06 -6.94
CA HIS A 46 -5.30 7.95 -6.18
C HIS A 46 -3.81 7.74 -6.53
N PRO A 47 -3.41 7.45 -7.79
CA PRO A 47 -2.00 7.19 -8.11
C PRO A 47 -1.12 8.43 -7.86
N GLY A 48 -1.63 9.64 -8.07
CA GLY A 48 -0.92 10.89 -7.76
C GLY A 48 -0.57 11.01 -6.27
N ASN A 49 -1.55 10.83 -5.39
CA ASN A 49 -1.31 10.85 -3.94
C ASN A 49 -0.41 9.69 -3.50
N MET A 50 -0.61 8.49 -4.05
CA MET A 50 0.18 7.32 -3.67
C MET A 50 1.64 7.42 -4.12
N ALA A 51 1.94 8.14 -5.20
CA ALA A 51 3.33 8.41 -5.58
C ALA A 51 4.05 9.21 -4.47
N VAL A 52 3.41 10.25 -3.93
CA VAL A 52 3.98 11.04 -2.82
C VAL A 52 4.19 10.16 -1.60
N VAL A 53 3.18 9.40 -1.19
CA VAL A 53 3.27 8.51 -0.02
C VAL A 53 4.38 7.47 -0.21
N LEU A 54 4.44 6.82 -1.36
CA LEU A 54 5.42 5.77 -1.63
C LEU A 54 6.85 6.31 -1.67
N PHE A 55 7.11 7.36 -2.43
CA PHE A 55 8.48 7.84 -2.64
C PHE A 55 8.96 8.74 -1.50
N ALA A 56 8.15 9.72 -1.08
CA ALA A 56 8.57 10.65 -0.04
C ALA A 56 8.54 10.00 1.35
N MET A 57 7.48 9.26 1.69
CA MET A 57 7.38 8.68 3.03
C MET A 57 8.01 7.28 3.08
N GLY A 58 7.62 6.39 2.17
CA GLY A 58 8.16 5.04 2.11
C GLY A 58 9.62 4.99 1.70
N GLY A 59 9.99 5.68 0.63
CA GLY A 59 11.35 5.73 0.11
C GLY A 59 12.32 6.36 1.11
N TYR A 60 12.06 7.60 1.55
CA TYR A 60 12.92 8.26 2.53
C TYR A 60 12.90 7.56 3.89
N GLY A 61 11.72 7.11 4.35
CA GLY A 61 11.61 6.32 5.59
C GLY A 61 12.47 5.05 5.54
N THR A 62 12.45 4.32 4.43
CA THR A 62 13.27 3.11 4.23
C THR A 62 14.76 3.44 4.20
N TYR A 63 15.14 4.52 3.51
CA TYR A 63 16.50 5.04 3.53
C TYR A 63 16.96 5.33 4.96
N LEU A 64 16.15 6.01 5.78
CA LEU A 64 16.47 6.25 7.19
C LEU A 64 16.61 4.96 7.98
N GLY A 65 15.81 3.92 7.68
CA GLY A 65 15.97 2.59 8.25
C GLY A 65 17.37 2.00 8.01
N PHE A 66 17.91 2.18 6.80
CA PHE A 66 19.29 1.82 6.49
C PHE A 66 20.31 2.70 7.22
N ARG A 67 20.05 4.00 7.37
CA ARG A 67 20.94 4.90 8.15
C ARG A 67 21.01 4.52 9.62
N ILE A 68 19.88 4.13 10.24
CA ILE A 68 19.84 3.59 11.60
C ILE A 68 20.78 2.38 11.73
N ARG A 69 20.79 1.51 10.71
CA ARG A 69 21.54 0.25 10.73
C ARG A 69 23.02 0.42 10.43
N PHE A 70 23.38 1.28 9.49
CA PHE A 70 24.69 1.26 8.84
C PHE A 70 25.48 2.58 8.94
N SER A 71 24.90 3.69 9.40
CA SER A 71 25.68 4.92 9.57
C SER A 71 26.61 4.81 10.79
N ASP A 72 27.79 5.42 10.77
CA ASP A 72 28.65 5.56 11.96
C ASP A 72 28.47 6.93 12.66
N ASP A 73 27.75 7.85 12.02
CA ASP A 73 27.45 9.17 12.56
C ASP A 73 26.34 9.08 13.62
N VAL A 74 26.64 9.58 14.82
CA VAL A 74 25.74 9.53 15.97
C VAL A 74 24.55 10.48 15.80
N GLU A 75 24.78 11.69 15.27
CA GLU A 75 23.74 12.70 15.05
C GLU A 75 22.78 12.22 13.97
N GLU A 76 23.32 11.68 12.87
CA GLU A 76 22.51 11.12 11.79
C GLU A 76 21.68 9.93 12.25
N LYS A 77 22.27 9.00 13.02
CA LYS A 77 21.54 7.88 13.62
C LYS A 77 20.42 8.34 14.55
N ALA A 78 20.66 9.37 15.36
CA ALA A 78 19.65 9.92 16.26
C ALA A 78 18.48 10.53 15.48
N MET A 79 18.78 11.36 14.47
CA MET A 79 17.78 11.91 13.55
C MET A 79 16.99 10.80 12.84
N ALA A 80 17.68 9.78 12.30
CA ALA A 80 17.03 8.70 11.58
C ALA A 80 16.11 7.88 12.47
N LYS A 81 16.50 7.61 13.73
CA LYS A 81 15.65 6.93 14.72
C LYS A 81 14.39 7.71 15.07
N ASP A 82 14.45 9.04 15.07
CA ASP A 82 13.28 9.89 15.32
C ASP A 82 12.35 9.96 14.10
N LEU A 83 12.91 10.15 12.91
CA LEU A 83 12.15 10.39 11.68
C LEU A 83 11.59 9.11 11.04
N HIS A 84 12.34 8.01 11.07
CA HIS A 84 11.91 6.73 10.49
C HIS A 84 10.51 6.31 10.97
N PRO A 85 10.25 6.11 12.28
CA PRO A 85 8.93 5.67 12.73
C PRO A 85 7.82 6.66 12.38
N LYS A 86 8.09 7.97 12.41
CA LYS A 86 7.10 9.01 12.05
C LYS A 86 6.70 8.92 10.57
N LEU A 87 7.69 8.81 9.68
CA LEU A 87 7.45 8.71 8.25
C LEU A 87 6.77 7.39 7.87
N LEU A 88 7.18 6.26 8.45
CA LEU A 88 6.57 4.98 8.14
C LEU A 88 5.18 4.81 8.77
N ALA A 89 4.93 5.38 9.95
CA ALA A 89 3.58 5.44 10.52
C ALA A 89 2.66 6.29 9.63
N GLY A 90 3.16 7.44 9.16
CA GLY A 90 2.45 8.26 8.18
C GLY A 90 2.22 7.52 6.86
N MET A 91 3.22 6.80 6.35
CA MET A 91 3.08 5.96 5.16
C MET A 91 1.97 4.94 5.35
N PHE A 92 1.96 4.19 6.46
CA PHE A 92 0.91 3.22 6.77
C PHE A 92 -0.47 3.86 6.77
N PHE A 93 -0.63 4.98 7.47
CA PHE A 93 -1.90 5.71 7.55
C PHE A 93 -2.39 6.15 6.17
N PHE A 94 -1.55 6.81 5.38
CA PHE A 94 -1.95 7.30 4.06
C PHE A 94 -2.07 6.18 3.02
N PHE A 95 -1.34 5.07 3.12
CA PHE A 95 -1.56 3.89 2.28
C PHE A 95 -2.93 3.26 2.57
N ALA A 96 -3.32 3.16 3.84
CA ALA A 96 -4.63 2.64 4.22
C ALA A 96 -5.77 3.53 3.70
N LEU A 97 -5.62 4.86 3.82
CA LEU A 97 -6.54 5.82 3.17
C LEU A 97 -6.47 5.77 1.64
N GLY A 98 -5.29 5.54 1.07
CA GLY A 98 -5.11 5.36 -0.37
C GLY A 98 -5.89 4.17 -0.89
N ALA A 99 -5.89 3.04 -0.16
CA ALA A 99 -6.64 1.86 -0.51
C ALA A 99 -8.15 2.10 -0.57
N THR A 100 -8.70 2.97 0.29
CA THR A 100 -10.12 3.34 0.19
C THR A 100 -10.41 4.10 -1.10
N GLY A 101 -9.52 5.02 -1.49
CA GLY A 101 -9.60 5.72 -2.78
C GLY A 101 -9.50 4.78 -3.98
N GLY A 102 -8.57 3.82 -3.95
CA GLY A 102 -8.38 2.83 -5.02
C GLY A 102 -9.60 1.91 -5.19
N VAL A 103 -10.16 1.42 -4.08
CA VAL A 103 -11.41 0.63 -4.09
C VAL A 103 -12.57 1.46 -4.63
N THR A 104 -12.71 2.71 -4.18
CA THR A 104 -13.78 3.62 -4.64
C THR A 104 -13.66 3.90 -6.14
N SER A 105 -12.44 4.12 -6.66
CA SER A 105 -12.18 4.32 -8.09
C SER A 105 -12.57 3.09 -8.91
N LEU A 106 -12.23 1.88 -8.46
CA LEU A 106 -12.61 0.64 -9.16
C LEU A 106 -14.12 0.44 -9.20
N LEU A 107 -14.81 0.67 -8.07
CA LEU A 107 -16.26 0.53 -7.97
C LEU A 107 -17.02 1.61 -8.75
N THR A 108 -16.47 2.82 -8.85
CA THR A 108 -17.05 3.90 -9.68
C THR A 108 -16.93 3.60 -11.17
N SER A 109 -15.92 2.80 -11.56
CA SER A 109 -15.67 2.37 -12.95
C SER A 109 -16.19 0.96 -13.26
N ASP A 110 -17.06 0.39 -12.41
CA ASP A 110 -17.66 -0.95 -12.56
C ASP A 110 -16.64 -2.09 -12.77
N LYS A 111 -15.49 -2.03 -12.11
CA LYS A 111 -14.42 -3.04 -12.20
C LYS A 111 -14.38 -3.99 -11.00
N PRO A 112 -14.06 -5.29 -11.19
CA PRO A 112 -13.89 -6.24 -10.09
C PRO A 112 -12.63 -5.94 -9.27
N ILE A 113 -12.75 -5.98 -7.94
CA ILE A 113 -11.63 -5.68 -7.01
C ILE A 113 -10.64 -6.84 -6.97
N PHE A 114 -11.10 -8.06 -6.71
CA PHE A 114 -10.23 -9.22 -6.45
C PHE A 114 -9.58 -9.83 -7.69
N GLU A 115 -9.97 -9.39 -8.89
CA GLU A 115 -9.35 -9.79 -10.15
C GLU A 115 -8.23 -8.83 -10.58
N SER A 116 -8.14 -7.65 -9.97
CA SER A 116 -7.12 -6.66 -10.27
C SER A 116 -5.81 -7.02 -9.56
N PRO A 117 -4.71 -7.32 -10.28
CA PRO A 117 -3.41 -7.58 -9.65
C PRO A 117 -2.91 -6.40 -8.81
N HIS A 118 -3.23 -5.17 -9.20
CA HIS A 118 -2.95 -3.97 -8.41
C HIS A 118 -3.68 -4.00 -7.07
N ALA A 119 -4.99 -4.26 -7.07
CA ALA A 119 -5.78 -4.31 -5.83
C ALA A 119 -5.31 -5.44 -4.89
N VAL A 120 -5.03 -6.62 -5.43
CA VAL A 120 -4.54 -7.77 -4.66
C VAL A 120 -3.18 -7.48 -4.03
N THR A 121 -2.22 -6.95 -4.80
CA THR A 121 -0.90 -6.58 -4.26
C THR A 121 -0.99 -5.47 -3.21
N GLY A 122 -1.94 -4.54 -3.34
CA GLY A 122 -2.21 -3.51 -2.34
C GLY A 122 -2.70 -4.10 -1.01
N LEU A 123 -3.65 -5.04 -1.06
CA LEU A 123 -4.17 -5.72 0.13
C LEU A 123 -3.07 -6.54 0.84
N VAL A 124 -2.28 -7.29 0.07
CA VAL A 124 -1.13 -8.05 0.60
C VAL A 124 -0.12 -7.10 1.23
N GLY A 125 0.24 -6.01 0.54
CA GLY A 125 1.20 -5.02 1.02
C GLY A 125 0.76 -4.35 2.32
N LEU A 126 -0.51 -3.93 2.44
CA LEU A 126 -1.05 -3.36 3.68
C LEU A 126 -1.07 -4.37 4.84
N SER A 127 -1.38 -5.63 4.56
CA SER A 127 -1.34 -6.69 5.57
C SER A 127 0.08 -6.90 6.10
N LEU A 128 1.06 -6.96 5.20
CA LEU A 128 2.48 -7.06 5.58
C LEU A 128 2.98 -5.81 6.31
N LEU A 129 2.55 -4.62 5.89
CA LEU A 129 2.91 -3.36 6.53
C LEU A 129 2.32 -3.26 7.96
N THR A 130 1.14 -3.84 8.20
CA THR A 130 0.56 -3.98 9.54
C THR A 130 1.48 -4.80 10.44
N ILE A 131 1.92 -5.98 9.97
CA ILE A 131 2.86 -6.84 10.69
C ILE A 131 4.19 -6.08 10.93
N GLN A 132 4.71 -5.41 9.91
CA GLN A 132 5.94 -4.63 9.97
C GLN A 132 5.89 -3.52 11.03
N THR A 133 4.72 -2.89 11.21
CA THR A 133 4.51 -1.79 12.17
C THR A 133 4.50 -2.29 13.61
N VAL A 134 4.00 -3.51 13.87
CA VAL A 134 3.94 -4.10 15.22
C VAL A 134 5.27 -4.71 15.63
N LEU A 135 6.08 -5.19 14.67
CA LEU A 135 7.31 -5.94 14.94
C LEU A 135 8.32 -5.23 15.88
N PRO A 136 8.53 -3.90 15.82
CA PRO A 136 9.44 -3.20 16.74
C PRO A 136 9.08 -3.33 18.22
N ALA A 137 7.80 -3.49 18.56
CA ALA A 137 7.35 -3.66 19.95
C ALA A 137 7.87 -4.97 20.59
N LEU A 138 8.37 -5.90 19.77
CA LEU A 138 8.87 -7.21 20.21
C LEU A 138 10.40 -7.26 20.28
N PHE A 139 11.10 -6.17 19.97
CA PHE A 139 12.58 -6.17 19.86
C PHE A 139 13.30 -6.39 21.19
N GLU A 140 12.76 -5.91 22.30
CA GLU A 140 13.40 -6.04 23.62
C GLU A 140 13.55 -7.51 24.05
N GLY A 141 12.55 -8.34 23.76
CA GLY A 141 12.58 -9.78 24.05
C GLY A 141 13.30 -10.63 23.00
N ASN A 142 13.55 -10.08 21.80
CA ASN A 142 14.22 -10.80 20.71
C ASN A 142 14.94 -9.85 19.74
N PRO A 143 16.22 -9.51 20.00
CA PRO A 143 16.99 -8.60 19.14
C PRO A 143 17.12 -9.08 17.68
N GLY A 144 17.01 -10.39 17.43
CA GLY A 144 17.06 -10.97 16.09
C GLY A 144 15.93 -10.49 15.17
N LEU A 145 14.80 -10.08 15.75
CA LEU A 145 13.66 -9.52 15.00
C LEU A 145 14.02 -8.22 14.26
N ARG A 146 15.09 -7.52 14.63
CA ARG A 146 15.56 -6.34 13.89
C ARG A 146 16.02 -6.69 12.47
N ASN A 147 16.61 -7.87 12.28
CA ASN A 147 16.99 -8.34 10.95
C ASN A 147 15.75 -8.71 10.14
N ILE A 148 14.77 -9.36 10.78
CA ILE A 148 13.48 -9.69 10.16
C ILE A 148 12.75 -8.42 9.74
N HIS A 149 12.69 -7.41 10.61
CA HIS A 149 12.11 -6.11 10.30
C HIS A 149 12.79 -5.44 9.10
N GLY A 150 14.12 -5.45 9.04
CA GLY A 150 14.84 -4.90 7.90
C GLY A 150 14.55 -5.63 6.59
N LEU A 151 14.55 -6.97 6.61
CA LEU A 151 14.29 -7.79 5.43
C LEU A 151 12.83 -7.68 4.97
N LEU A 152 11.87 -7.81 5.89
CA LEU A 152 10.45 -7.68 5.63
C LEU A 152 10.12 -6.27 5.10
N GLY A 153 10.64 -5.22 5.75
CA GLY A 153 10.46 -3.84 5.29
C GLY A 153 10.99 -3.59 3.88
N SER A 154 12.19 -4.10 3.58
CA SER A 154 12.76 -4.01 2.22
C SER A 154 11.92 -4.77 1.20
N GLY A 155 11.44 -5.96 1.56
CA GLY A 155 10.55 -6.77 0.70
C GLY A 155 9.20 -6.09 0.45
N ILE A 156 8.61 -5.45 1.46
CA ILE A 156 7.38 -4.66 1.34
C ILE A 156 7.59 -3.49 0.37
N MET A 157 8.72 -2.79 0.46
CA MET A 157 9.03 -1.70 -0.47
C MET A 157 9.17 -2.20 -1.92
N ALA A 158 9.84 -3.33 -2.13
CA ALA A 158 9.91 -3.94 -3.46
C ALA A 158 8.52 -4.32 -3.98
N LEU A 159 7.67 -4.92 -3.13
CA LEU A 159 6.28 -5.21 -3.46
C LEU A 159 5.50 -3.93 -3.82
N PHE A 160 5.71 -2.82 -3.10
CA PHE A 160 5.03 -1.57 -3.40
C PHE A 160 5.48 -0.92 -4.71
N LEU A 161 6.73 -1.11 -5.14
CA LEU A 161 7.16 -0.71 -6.48
C LEU A 161 6.45 -1.52 -7.57
N VAL A 162 6.28 -2.84 -7.36
CA VAL A 162 5.48 -3.68 -8.27
C VAL A 162 4.02 -3.25 -8.26
N HIS A 163 3.44 -3.01 -7.07
CA HIS A 163 2.09 -2.50 -6.91
C HIS A 163 1.86 -1.18 -7.64
N ALA A 164 2.81 -0.25 -7.56
CA ALA A 164 2.77 1.03 -8.26
C ALA A 164 2.84 0.84 -9.79
N ALA A 165 3.70 -0.05 -10.27
CA ALA A 165 3.79 -0.37 -11.70
C ALA A 165 2.47 -0.98 -12.22
N LEU A 166 1.87 -1.90 -11.46
CA LEU A 166 0.55 -2.47 -11.77
C LEU A 166 -0.55 -1.40 -11.73
N GLY A 167 -0.47 -0.44 -10.80
CA GLY A 167 -1.42 0.68 -10.70
C GLY A 167 -1.32 1.62 -11.90
N LEU A 168 -0.11 1.94 -12.35
CA LEU A 168 0.12 2.72 -13.55
C LEU A 168 -0.39 1.99 -14.80
N GLN A 169 -0.10 0.69 -14.92
CA GLN A 169 -0.62 -0.14 -16.01
C GLN A 169 -2.15 -0.16 -16.02
N LEU A 170 -2.78 -0.31 -14.85
CA LEU A 170 -4.23 -0.29 -14.71
C LEU A 170 -4.81 1.06 -15.13
N GLY A 171 -4.26 2.17 -14.64
CA GLY A 171 -4.70 3.52 -14.97
C GLY A 171 -4.49 3.91 -16.44
N LEU A 172 -3.57 3.26 -17.16
CA LEU A 172 -3.39 3.47 -18.60
C LEU A 172 -4.28 2.57 -19.47
N SER A 173 -5.00 1.61 -18.88
CA SER A 173 -5.79 0.62 -19.63
C SER A 173 -7.23 1.04 -19.92
N TYR A 174 -7.70 2.16 -19.37
CA TYR A 174 -9.03 2.72 -19.59
C TYR A 174 -9.05 4.24 -19.46
#